data_AF-A0A947RY26-F1
#
_entry.id   AF-A0A947RY26-F1
#
_cell.length_a   1.000
_cell.length_b   1.000
_cell.length_c   1.000
_cell.angle_alpha   90.00
_cell.angle_beta   90.00
_cell.angle_gamma   90.00
#
_symmetry.space_group_name_H-M   'P 1'
#
loop_
_entity.id
_entity.type
_entity.pdbx_description
1 polymer ?
#
loop_
_entity_poly.entity_id
_entity_poly.type
_entity_poly.pdbx_seq_one_letter_code
_entity_poly.pdbx_strand_id
1 'polypeptide(L)'
;MEKKSRNEKNCEVCGKPFIANKYRPNQQVCSSLECQYKRQLENMKVWREANPNYFKYKESQDRSWKQACRERSLDWRRKHKEYLQLYREANKERHREYMRDYMRKYRQRKKKDHENLSEEMD
;
A
#
# COMPACT_ATOMS: atom_id res chain seq x y z
N MET A 1 48.29 -25.69 -15.86
CA MET A 1 46.91 -25.38 -15.41
C MET A 1 46.11 -24.88 -16.60
N GLU A 2 45.31 -25.74 -17.21
CA GLU A 2 44.41 -25.35 -18.31
C GLU A 2 43.41 -24.31 -17.82
N LYS A 3 43.43 -23.12 -18.42
CA LYS A 3 42.39 -22.11 -18.24
C LYS A 3 41.11 -22.72 -18.81
N LYS A 4 40.20 -23.23 -17.95
CA LYS A 4 38.85 -23.61 -18.37
C LYS A 4 38.27 -22.45 -19.18
N SER A 5 38.12 -22.68 -20.48
CA SER A 5 37.43 -21.80 -21.41
C SER A 5 36.13 -21.36 -20.75
N ARG A 6 35.97 -20.05 -20.54
CA ARG A 6 34.70 -19.54 -20.03
C ARG A 6 33.71 -19.69 -21.16
N ASN A 7 32.83 -20.69 -21.06
CA ASN A 7 31.80 -20.95 -22.07
C ASN A 7 31.05 -19.65 -22.37
N GLU A 8 31.16 -19.21 -23.63
CA GLU A 8 30.34 -18.13 -24.15
C GLU A 8 28.89 -18.56 -24.15
N LYS A 9 28.01 -17.70 -23.62
CA LYS A 9 26.57 -17.92 -23.55
C LYS A 9 25.87 -16.80 -24.29
N ASN A 10 24.70 -17.07 -24.85
CA ASN A 10 23.87 -16.04 -25.43
C ASN A 10 22.93 -15.46 -24.36
N CYS A 11 22.80 -14.13 -24.36
CA CYS A 11 21.90 -13.44 -23.45
C CYS A 11 20.43 -13.71 -23.80
N GLU A 12 19.63 -14.15 -22.84
CA GLU A 12 18.18 -14.39 -23.05
C GLU A 12 17.39 -13.13 -23.46
N VAL A 13 17.90 -11.94 -23.19
CA VAL A 13 17.17 -10.66 -23.41
C VAL A 13 17.57 -9.96 -24.71
N CYS A 14 18.86 -10.01 -25.07
CA CYS A 14 19.38 -9.30 -26.25
C CYS A 14 20.03 -10.23 -27.29
N GLY A 15 20.15 -11.53 -27.03
CA GLY A 15 20.73 -12.52 -27.94
C GLY A 15 22.25 -12.42 -28.15
N LYS A 16 22.89 -11.35 -27.67
CA LYS A 16 24.34 -11.13 -27.83
C LYS A 16 25.14 -12.17 -27.02
N PRO A 17 26.25 -12.69 -27.56
CA PRO A 17 27.15 -13.57 -26.81
C PRO A 17 27.80 -12.79 -25.67
N PHE A 18 27.98 -13.44 -24.53
CA PHE A 18 28.64 -12.88 -23.36
C PHE A 18 29.36 -13.96 -22.55
N ILE A 19 30.34 -13.50 -21.76
CA ILE A 19 31.09 -14.33 -20.84
C ILE A 19 30.50 -14.18 -19.45
N ALA A 20 30.04 -15.28 -18.85
CA ALA A 20 29.51 -15.27 -17.49
C ALA A 20 30.56 -14.82 -16.47
N ASN A 21 30.12 -14.05 -15.47
CA ASN A 21 31.01 -13.61 -14.40
C ASN A 21 31.51 -14.82 -13.58
N LYS A 22 32.77 -14.81 -13.16
CA LYS A 22 33.38 -15.84 -12.28
C LYS A 22 32.52 -16.12 -11.04
N TYR A 23 31.91 -15.09 -10.46
CA TYR A 23 31.07 -15.20 -9.26
C TYR A 23 29.62 -15.61 -9.55
N ARG A 24 29.20 -15.56 -10.82
CA ARG A 24 27.85 -15.93 -11.27
C ARG A 24 27.93 -16.77 -12.55
N PRO A 25 28.44 -18.01 -12.48
CA PRO A 25 28.60 -18.86 -13.67
C PRO A 25 27.26 -19.23 -14.33
N ASN A 26 26.16 -19.21 -13.55
CA ASN A 26 24.79 -19.48 -14.00
C ASN A 26 24.07 -18.23 -14.54
N GLN A 27 24.81 -17.14 -14.78
CA GLN A 27 24.25 -15.94 -15.40
C GLN A 27 23.67 -16.28 -16.79
N GLN A 28 22.42 -15.90 -17.02
CA GLN A 28 21.69 -16.10 -18.30
C GLN A 28 21.59 -14.82 -19.14
N VAL A 29 21.92 -13.68 -18.55
CA VAL A 29 21.75 -12.36 -19.15
C VAL A 29 23.07 -11.61 -19.13
N CYS A 30 23.46 -10.96 -20.23
CA CYS A 30 24.68 -10.18 -20.28
C CYS A 30 24.63 -8.93 -19.37
N SER A 31 25.81 -8.38 -19.07
CA SER A 31 25.94 -7.19 -18.23
C SER A 31 25.90 -5.86 -18.99
N SER A 32 25.50 -5.85 -20.27
CA SER A 32 25.45 -4.60 -21.04
C SER A 32 24.37 -3.66 -20.51
N LEU A 33 24.67 -2.36 -20.49
CA LEU A 33 23.75 -1.33 -19.95
C LEU A 33 22.41 -1.32 -20.71
N GLU A 34 22.45 -1.46 -22.03
CA GLU A 34 21.25 -1.57 -22.87
C GLU A 34 20.33 -2.73 -22.43
N CYS A 35 20.94 -3.88 -22.13
CA CYS A 35 20.21 -5.09 -21.76
C CYS A 35 19.64 -4.99 -20.34
N GLN A 36 20.39 -4.37 -19.41
CA GLN A 36 19.91 -4.06 -18.07
C GLN A 36 18.70 -3.12 -18.11
N TYR A 37 18.78 -2.06 -18.92
CA TYR A 37 17.69 -1.10 -19.09
C TYR A 37 16.44 -1.76 -19.69
N LYS A 38 16.60 -2.55 -20.76
CA LYS A 38 15.48 -3.29 -21.38
C LYS A 38 14.78 -4.21 -20.37
N ARG A 39 15.54 -4.95 -19.55
CA ARG A 39 14.98 -5.79 -18.48
C ARG A 39 14.23 -4.99 -17.43
N GLN A 40 14.76 -3.84 -17.04
CA GLN A 40 14.09 -2.97 -16.09
C GLN A 40 12.70 -2.55 -16.61
N LEU A 41 12.60 -2.18 -17.88
CA LEU A 41 11.34 -1.80 -18.51
C LEU A 41 10.35 -2.97 -18.57
N GLU A 42 10.79 -4.16 -18.99
CA GLU A 42 9.92 -5.34 -19.08
C GLU A 42 9.42 -5.78 -17.70
N ASN A 43 10.32 -5.80 -16.71
CA ASN A 43 9.95 -6.09 -15.32
C ASN A 43 8.94 -5.07 -14.79
N MET A 44 9.11 -3.78 -15.11
CA MET A 44 8.15 -2.75 -14.72
C MET A 44 6.80 -2.92 -15.40
N LYS A 45 6.77 -3.36 -16.66
CA LYS A 45 5.52 -3.65 -17.38
C LYS A 45 4.76 -4.80 -16.73
N VAL A 46 5.39 -5.96 -16.55
CA VAL A 46 4.78 -7.13 -15.88
C VAL A 46 4.30 -6.77 -14.49
N TRP A 47 5.09 -6.00 -13.75
CA TRP A 47 4.73 -5.57 -12.42
C TRP A 47 3.51 -4.65 -12.41
N ARG A 48 3.40 -3.71 -13.36
CA ARG A 48 2.24 -2.81 -13.50
C ARG A 48 0.97 -3.58 -13.89
N GLU A 49 1.08 -4.58 -14.75
CA GLU A 49 -0.02 -5.46 -15.13
C GLU A 49 -0.54 -6.27 -13.93
N ALA A 50 0.38 -6.78 -13.10
CA ALA A 50 0.02 -7.48 -11.86
C ALA A 50 -0.48 -6.53 -10.75
N ASN A 51 -0.11 -5.25 -10.78
CA ASN A 51 -0.43 -4.26 -9.75
C ASN A 51 -1.14 -3.02 -10.34
N PRO A 52 -2.32 -3.20 -10.98
CA PRO A 52 -2.98 -2.14 -11.74
C PRO A 52 -3.40 -0.94 -10.87
N ASN A 53 -3.56 -1.13 -9.57
CA ASN A 53 -4.01 -0.10 -8.64
C ASN A 53 -2.88 0.62 -7.89
N TYR A 54 -1.63 0.20 -8.04
CA TYR A 54 -0.54 0.73 -7.21
C TYR A 54 -0.22 2.20 -7.49
N PHE A 55 -0.26 2.62 -8.76
CA PHE A 55 0.02 3.99 -9.15
C PHE A 55 -1.21 4.90 -9.19
N LYS A 56 -2.40 4.40 -8.80
CA LYS A 56 -3.67 5.15 -8.79
C LYS A 56 -3.79 6.14 -7.61
N TYR A 57 -2.68 6.60 -7.05
CA TYR A 57 -2.70 7.54 -5.93
C TYR A 57 -3.31 8.90 -6.30
N LYS A 58 -3.26 9.32 -7.58
CA LYS A 58 -3.98 10.51 -8.06
C LYS A 58 -5.50 10.34 -8.08
N GLU A 59 -6.02 9.12 -8.26
CA GLU A 59 -7.46 8.84 -8.18
C GLU A 59 -7.96 8.94 -6.72
N SER A 60 -7.09 8.86 -5.71
CA SER A 60 -7.50 9.00 -4.30
C SER A 60 -8.02 10.39 -3.92
N GLN A 61 -7.70 11.41 -4.73
CA GLN A 61 -8.25 12.77 -4.62
C GLN A 61 -9.57 12.95 -5.38
N ASP A 62 -9.94 11.97 -6.22
CA ASP A 62 -11.18 11.99 -6.99
C ASP A 62 -12.39 11.65 -6.09
N ARG A 63 -13.49 12.38 -6.29
CA ARG A 63 -14.77 12.11 -5.61
C ARG A 63 -15.27 10.71 -5.93
N SER A 64 -14.98 10.18 -7.12
CA SER A 64 -15.35 8.82 -7.53
C SER A 64 -14.71 7.75 -6.64
N TRP A 65 -13.45 7.95 -6.22
CA TRP A 65 -12.74 7.02 -5.33
C TRP A 65 -13.31 7.01 -3.92
N LYS A 66 -13.66 8.18 -3.38
CA LYS A 66 -14.34 8.27 -2.08
C LYS A 66 -15.68 7.53 -2.11
N GLN A 67 -16.42 7.66 -3.21
CA GLN A 67 -17.68 6.94 -3.41
C GLN A 67 -17.45 5.42 -3.50
N ALA A 68 -16.49 4.97 -4.31
CA ALA A 68 -16.14 3.55 -4.42
C ALA A 68 -15.66 2.94 -3.08
N CYS A 69 -14.90 3.70 -2.28
CA CYS A 69 -14.51 3.31 -0.93
C CYS A 69 -15.72 3.14 -0.01
N ARG A 70 -16.67 4.10 -0.07
CA ARG A 70 -17.90 4.05 0.71
C ARG A 70 -18.74 2.83 0.35
N GLU A 71 -18.93 2.57 -0.94
CA GLU A 71 -19.67 1.42 -1.45
C GLU A 71 -19.04 0.10 -1.04
N ARG A 72 -17.71 -0.03 -1.20
CA ARG A 72 -16.97 -1.21 -0.76
C ARG A 72 -17.10 -1.45 0.75
N SER A 73 -17.04 -0.39 1.54
CA SER A 73 -17.24 -0.46 2.98
C SER A 73 -18.67 -0.88 3.35
N LEU A 74 -19.68 -0.39 2.63
CA LEU A 74 -21.08 -0.80 2.83
C LEU A 74 -21.30 -2.26 2.45
N ASP A 75 -20.75 -2.71 1.32
CA ASP A 75 -20.88 -4.10 0.87
C ASP A 75 -20.19 -5.07 1.83
N TRP A 76 -18.99 -4.71 2.30
CA TRP A 76 -18.30 -5.48 3.33
C TRP A 76 -19.14 -5.61 4.60
N ARG A 77 -19.71 -4.49 5.09
CA ARG A 77 -20.60 -4.51 6.27
C ARG A 77 -21.86 -5.34 6.03
N ARG A 78 -22.39 -5.36 4.80
CA ARG A 78 -23.57 -6.17 4.43
C ARG A 78 -23.25 -7.67 4.47
N LYS A 79 -22.08 -8.06 3.98
CA LYS A 79 -21.61 -9.46 3.97
C LYS A 79 -21.16 -9.95 5.34
N HIS A 80 -20.65 -9.07 6.21
CA HIS A 80 -20.05 -9.41 7.50
C HIS A 80 -20.89 -8.93 8.69
N LYS A 81 -22.21 -9.09 8.61
CA LYS A 81 -23.12 -8.64 9.67
C LYS A 81 -22.87 -9.35 11.00
N GLU A 82 -22.67 -10.66 10.96
CA GLU A 82 -22.44 -11.49 12.15
C GLU A 82 -21.13 -11.10 12.85
N TYR A 83 -20.05 -10.91 12.08
CA TYR A 83 -18.79 -10.40 12.62
C TYR A 83 -18.97 -9.05 13.33
N LEU A 84 -19.71 -8.11 12.72
CA LEU A 84 -19.97 -6.81 13.33
C LEU A 84 -20.79 -6.92 14.61
N GLN A 85 -21.74 -7.85 14.67
CA GLN A 85 -22.53 -8.10 15.86
C GLN A 85 -21.66 -8.63 17.00
N LEU A 86 -20.90 -9.70 16.74
CA LEU A 86 -19.96 -10.27 17.71
C LEU A 86 -18.94 -9.24 18.19
N TYR A 87 -18.40 -8.43 17.28
CA TYR A 87 -17.46 -7.37 17.63
C TYR A 87 -18.10 -6.31 18.54
N ARG A 88 -19.34 -5.89 18.24
CA ARG A 88 -20.09 -4.93 19.08
C ARG A 88 -20.38 -5.48 20.46
N GLU A 89 -20.75 -6.75 20.54
CA GLU A 89 -21.02 -7.42 21.81
C GLU A 89 -19.74 -7.53 22.65
N ALA A 90 -18.65 -8.02 22.06
CA ALA A 90 -17.36 -8.16 22.73
C ALA A 90 -16.75 -6.82 23.19
N ASN A 91 -17.01 -5.73 22.46
CA ASN A 91 -16.46 -4.40 22.77
C ASN A 91 -17.46 -3.44 23.44
N LYS A 92 -18.64 -3.92 23.82
CA LYS A 92 -19.74 -3.09 24.34
C LYS A 92 -19.35 -2.27 25.56
N GLU A 93 -18.65 -2.88 26.52
CA GLU A 93 -18.29 -2.20 27.76
C GLU A 93 -17.18 -1.17 27.55
N ARG A 94 -16.13 -1.53 26.80
CA ARG A 94 -15.09 -0.57 26.39
C ARG A 94 -15.66 0.63 25.65
N HIS A 95 -16.63 0.40 24.76
CA HIS A 95 -17.31 1.48 24.05
C HIS A 95 -18.12 2.38 25.01
N ARG A 96 -18.79 1.81 26.02
CA ARG A 96 -19.49 2.59 27.04
C ARG A 96 -18.55 3.46 27.87
N GLU A 97 -17.45 2.89 28.34
CA GLU A 97 -16.42 3.63 29.09
C GLU A 97 -15.84 4.77 28.25
N TYR A 98 -15.47 4.48 27.01
CA TYR A 98 -15.01 5.49 26.06
C TYR A 98 -16.04 6.61 25.89
N MET A 99 -17.32 6.27 25.68
CA MET A 99 -18.37 7.28 25.50
C MET A 99 -18.61 8.11 26.77
N ARG A 100 -18.53 7.51 27.96
CA ARG A 100 -18.62 8.27 29.23
C ARG A 100 -17.49 9.29 29.34
N ASP A 101 -16.26 8.87 29.09
CA ASP A 101 -15.09 9.76 29.17
C ASP A 101 -15.12 10.84 28.08
N TYR A 102 -15.48 10.45 26.85
CA TYR A 102 -15.68 11.38 25.75
C TYR A 102 -16.72 12.46 26.09
N MET A 103 -17.89 12.08 26.61
CA MET A 103 -18.95 13.03 26.97
C MET A 103 -18.55 13.92 28.15
N ARG A 104 -17.76 13.40 29.10
CA ARG A 104 -17.20 14.19 30.20
C ARG A 104 -16.28 15.29 29.66
N LYS A 105 -15.32 14.92 28.80
CA LYS A 105 -14.40 15.86 28.15
C LYS A 105 -15.14 16.87 27.28
N TYR A 106 -16.15 16.42 26.54
CA TYR A 106 -16.99 17.28 25.71
C TYR A 106 -17.69 18.35 26.55
N ARG A 107 -18.34 17.97 27.67
CA ARG A 107 -19.03 18.92 28.57
C ARG A 107 -18.06 19.91 29.20
N GLN A 108 -16.88 19.45 29.64
CA GLN A 108 -15.84 20.33 30.18
C GLN A 108 -15.37 21.35 29.16
N ARG A 109 -15.14 20.93 27.90
CA ARG A 109 -14.80 21.84 26.82
C ARG A 109 -15.91 22.86 26.57
N LYS A 110 -17.15 22.41 26.42
CA LYS A 110 -18.33 23.27 26.24
C LYS A 110 -18.48 24.31 27.34
N LYS A 111 -18.19 23.93 28.60
CA LYS A 111 -18.22 24.85 29.74
C LYS A 111 -17.12 25.91 29.64
N LYS A 112 -15.88 25.51 29.33
CA LYS A 112 -14.77 26.45 29.10
C LYS A 112 -15.05 27.38 27.93
N ASP A 113 -15.55 26.86 26.81
CA ASP A 113 -15.91 27.67 25.65
C ASP A 113 -16.94 28.75 26.02
N HIS A 114 -17.91 28.40 26.89
CA HIS A 114 -18.90 29.36 27.39
C HIS A 114 -18.32 30.37 28.38
N GLU A 115 -17.44 29.96 29.29
CA GLU A 115 -16.74 30.85 30.24
C GLU A 115 -15.87 31.87 29.48
N ASN A 116 -15.11 31.42 28.47
CA ASN A 116 -14.31 32.29 27.61
C ASN A 116 -15.20 33.28 26.81
N LEU A 117 -16.35 32.82 26.30
CA LEU A 117 -17.29 33.68 25.58
C LEU A 117 -17.93 34.75 26.49
N SER A 118 -18.13 34.47 27.77
CA SER A 118 -18.60 35.48 28.73
C SER A 118 -17.51 36.47 29.12
N GLU A 119 -16.25 36.05 29.24
CA GLU A 119 -15.11 36.92 29.55
C GLU A 119 -14.72 37.86 28.39
N GLU A 120 -14.98 37.47 27.13
CA GLU A 120 -14.74 38.33 25.96
C GLU A 120 -15.83 39.42 25.75
N MET A 121 -16.96 39.32 26.47
CA MET A 121 -18.09 40.25 26.36
C MET A 121 -18.18 41.28 27.50
N ASP A 122 -17.39 41.13 28.57
CA ASP A 122 -17.20 42.09 29.67
C ASP A 122 -15.95 42.97 29.42
#